data_AF-A0A3P7R6T0-F1
#
_entry.id   AF-A0A3P7R6T0-F1
#
_cell.length_a   1.000
_cell.length_b   1.000
_cell.length_c   1.000
_cell.angle_alpha   90.00
_cell.angle_beta   90.00
_cell.angle_gamma   90.00
#
_symmetry.space_group_name_H-M   'P 1'
#
loop_
_entity.id
_entity.type
_entity.pdbx_description
1 polymer ?
#
loop_
_entity_poly.entity_id
_entity_poly.type
_entity_poly.pdbx_seq_one_letter_code
_entity_poly.pdbx_strand_id
1 'polypeptide(L)'
;MEIKPPRLGSPVSVAPCHGNGAGQVFAITGRGEITSSTGCLQAQRRKEVLYSKECTGAGGIQEFRYDSESNRLRHVKSQLCIRFSALGQDQQVFLGEFSLHCYLVLGI
;
A
#
# COMPACT_ATOMS: atom_id res chain seq x y z
N MET A 1 20.76 11.70 2.87
CA MET A 1 20.14 10.36 2.93
C MET A 1 19.54 10.10 1.57
N GLU A 2 20.16 9.26 0.74
CA GLU A 2 19.56 8.83 -0.53
C GLU A 2 18.37 7.92 -0.23
N ILE A 3 17.16 8.43 -0.50
CA ILE A 3 15.94 7.65 -0.42
C ILE A 3 15.94 6.75 -1.65
N LYS A 4 16.39 5.51 -1.47
CA LYS A 4 16.38 4.49 -2.50
C LYS A 4 14.93 4.21 -2.89
N PRO A 5 14.53 4.38 -4.16
CA PRO A 5 13.17 4.07 -4.58
C PRO A 5 12.85 2.60 -4.28
N PRO A 6 11.58 2.27 -3.98
CA PRO A 6 11.18 0.88 -3.74
C PRO A 6 11.64 0.00 -4.91
N ARG A 7 12.30 -1.13 -4.66
CA ARG A 7 12.64 -2.05 -5.76
C ARG A 7 11.45 -2.96 -6.02
N LEU A 8 11.20 -3.28 -7.29
CA LEU A 8 10.28 -4.35 -7.65
C LEU A 8 10.63 -5.62 -6.85
N GLY A 9 9.61 -6.22 -6.23
CA GLY A 9 9.74 -7.36 -5.34
C GLY A 9 10.06 -7.05 -3.88
N SER A 10 10.24 -5.78 -3.50
CA SER A 10 10.55 -5.39 -2.12
C SER A 10 9.28 -5.08 -1.29
N PRO A 11 9.35 -5.26 0.04
CA PRO A 11 8.37 -4.70 0.97
C PRO A 11 8.20 -3.21 0.79
N VAL A 12 6.98 -2.73 1.04
CA VAL A 12 6.67 -1.31 1.13
C VAL A 12 6.67 -0.89 2.60
N SER A 13 7.30 0.25 2.88
CA SER A 13 7.34 0.87 4.20
C SER A 13 6.77 2.29 4.13
N VAL A 14 6.35 2.81 5.28
CA VAL A 14 6.06 4.24 5.43
C VAL A 14 7.34 4.98 5.78
N ALA A 15 7.36 6.26 5.41
CA ALA A 15 8.40 7.22 5.77
C ALA A 15 7.75 8.61 5.88
N PRO A 16 8.36 9.59 6.58
CA PRO A 16 7.84 10.95 6.66
C PRO A 16 7.64 11.55 5.26
N CYS A 17 6.47 12.18 5.04
CA CYS A 17 6.15 12.84 3.78
C CYS A 17 7.11 14.03 3.56
N HIS A 18 7.75 14.09 2.39
CA HIS A 18 8.74 15.14 2.08
C HIS A 18 8.43 15.92 0.79
N GLY A 19 7.27 15.71 0.17
CA GLY A 19 6.74 16.54 -0.92
C GLY A 19 7.42 16.41 -2.29
N ASN A 20 8.55 15.71 -2.40
CA ASN A 20 9.27 15.57 -3.68
C ASN A 20 8.70 14.49 -4.62
N GLY A 21 7.64 13.79 -4.17
CA GLY A 21 6.92 12.75 -4.91
C GLY A 21 7.65 11.42 -5.13
N ALA A 22 8.97 11.44 -5.26
CA ALA A 22 9.79 10.24 -5.47
C ALA A 22 9.58 9.21 -4.34
N GLY A 23 9.02 8.04 -4.69
CA GLY A 23 8.78 6.93 -3.75
C GLY A 23 7.59 7.13 -2.79
N GLN A 24 6.87 8.25 -2.87
CA GLN A 24 5.70 8.56 -2.03
C GLN A 24 4.42 8.84 -2.82
N VAL A 25 4.48 8.79 -4.15
CA VAL A 25 3.32 8.96 -5.04
C VAL A 25 2.78 7.59 -5.44
N PHE A 26 1.48 7.43 -5.19
CA PHE A 26 0.71 6.25 -5.56
C PHE A 26 -0.59 6.68 -6.21
N ALA A 27 -1.11 5.88 -7.14
CA ALA A 27 -2.41 6.09 -7.75
C ALA A 27 -3.26 4.83 -7.63
N ILE A 28 -4.59 4.98 -7.60
CA ILE A 28 -5.50 3.84 -7.69
C ILE A 28 -6.13 3.81 -9.09
N THR A 29 -6.00 2.69 -9.80
CA THR A 29 -6.59 2.53 -11.13
C THR A 29 -8.10 2.27 -11.04
N GLY A 30 -8.82 2.41 -12.16
CA GLY A 30 -10.23 2.02 -12.23
C GLY A 30 -10.50 0.53 -11.95
N ARG A 31 -9.46 -0.30 -12.03
CA ARG A 31 -9.50 -1.73 -11.66
C ARG A 31 -9.16 -1.99 -10.18
N GLY A 32 -8.89 -0.94 -9.40
CA GLY A 32 -8.55 -1.03 -7.98
C GLY A 32 -7.08 -1.36 -7.72
N GLU A 33 -6.19 -1.28 -8.70
CA GLU A 33 -4.76 -1.51 -8.46
C GLU A 33 -4.11 -0.25 -7.88
N ILE A 34 -3.39 -0.37 -6.76
CA ILE A 34 -2.57 0.73 -6.24
C ILE A 34 -1.21 0.68 -6.94
N THR A 35 -0.95 1.64 -7.82
CA THR A 35 0.25 1.75 -8.64
C THR A 35 1.24 2.74 -8.03
N SER A 36 2.52 2.53 -8.32
CA SER A 36 3.64 3.41 -8.01
C SER A 36 4.62 3.42 -9.19
N SER A 37 5.70 4.19 -9.11
CA SER A 37 6.77 4.16 -10.12
C SER A 37 7.47 2.80 -10.26
N THR A 38 7.27 1.88 -9.32
CA THR A 38 8.01 0.62 -9.21
C THR A 38 7.13 -0.62 -9.38
N GLY A 39 5.83 -0.43 -9.62
CA GLY A 39 4.85 -1.50 -9.79
C GLY A 39 3.57 -1.29 -8.97
N CYS A 40 2.81 -2.36 -8.84
CA CYS A 40 1.55 -2.42 -8.11
C CYS A 40 1.73 -3.06 -6.74
N LEU A 41 0.98 -2.58 -5.75
CA LEU A 41 0.92 -3.22 -4.45
C LEU A 41 0.24 -4.58 -4.53
N GLN A 42 0.83 -5.59 -3.88
CA GLN A 42 0.31 -6.94 -3.84
C GLN A 42 0.39 -7.52 -2.42
N ALA A 43 -0.65 -8.28 -2.05
CA ALA A 43 -0.65 -9.15 -0.88
C ALA A 43 -1.30 -10.50 -1.22
N GLN A 44 -0.57 -11.60 -1.02
CA GLN A 44 -1.05 -12.95 -1.36
C GLN A 44 -1.88 -13.58 -0.24
N ARG A 45 -1.54 -13.27 1.02
CA ARG A 45 -2.06 -13.88 2.24
C ARG A 45 -2.62 -12.83 3.21
N ARG A 46 -3.40 -13.30 4.19
CA ARG A 46 -3.87 -12.48 5.31
C ARG A 46 -2.68 -12.06 6.17
N LYS A 47 -2.72 -10.83 6.72
CA LYS A 47 -1.69 -10.27 7.60
C LYS A 47 -0.27 -10.23 7.02
N GLU A 48 -0.18 -10.21 5.69
CA GLU A 48 1.09 -10.12 4.98
C GLU A 48 1.54 -8.67 4.83
N VAL A 49 2.86 -8.48 4.79
CA VAL A 49 3.51 -7.25 4.35
C VAL A 49 3.14 -6.99 2.89
N LEU A 50 2.91 -5.73 2.53
CA LEU A 50 2.64 -5.35 1.14
C LEU A 50 3.95 -5.28 0.35
N TYR A 51 3.95 -5.85 -0.85
CA TYR A 51 5.09 -5.83 -1.76
C TYR A 51 4.76 -5.03 -3.02
N SER A 52 5.77 -4.35 -3.58
CA SER A 52 5.69 -3.85 -4.95
C SER A 52 5.94 -5.00 -5.92
N LYS A 53 5.00 -5.31 -6.81
CA LYS A 53 5.07 -6.37 -7.83
C LYS A 53 4.64 -5.85 -9.19
N GLU A 54 4.87 -6.63 -10.24
CA GLU A 54 4.40 -6.26 -11.58
C GLU A 54 2.88 -6.16 -11.57
N CYS A 55 2.34 -5.14 -12.23
CA CYS A 55 0.89 -4.95 -12.33
C CYS A 55 0.32 -6.01 -13.27
N THR A 56 -0.53 -6.89 -12.76
CA THR A 56 -1.07 -8.01 -13.55
C THR A 56 -2.46 -7.70 -14.11
N GLY A 57 -3.21 -6.76 -13.53
CA GLY A 57 -4.62 -6.54 -13.88
C GLY A 57 -5.54 -7.70 -13.53
N ALA A 58 -5.04 -8.73 -12.82
CA ALA A 58 -5.77 -9.98 -12.56
C ALA A 58 -6.85 -9.85 -11.47
N GLY A 59 -6.89 -8.72 -10.75
CA GLY A 59 -7.79 -8.52 -9.61
C GLY A 59 -7.39 -9.36 -8.38
N GLY A 60 -8.22 -9.32 -7.33
CA GLY A 60 -8.02 -10.15 -6.14
C GLY A 60 -6.82 -9.73 -5.27
N ILE A 61 -5.62 -10.29 -5.52
CA ILE A 61 -4.40 -10.07 -4.69
C ILE A 61 -3.72 -8.71 -4.90
N GLN A 62 -4.06 -8.03 -6.00
CA GLN A 62 -3.58 -6.68 -6.35
C GLN A 62 -4.73 -5.67 -6.37
N GLU A 63 -5.91 -6.06 -5.89
CA GLU A 63 -7.10 -5.23 -5.95
C GLU A 63 -7.44 -4.66 -4.58
N PHE A 64 -7.59 -3.34 -4.56
CA PHE A 64 -7.95 -2.54 -3.41
C PHE A 64 -9.16 -1.68 -3.75
N ARG A 65 -10.01 -1.49 -2.76
CA ARG A 65 -11.15 -0.58 -2.85
C ARG A 65 -10.98 0.51 -1.82
N TYR A 66 -10.98 1.74 -2.29
CA TYR A 66 -11.05 2.89 -1.42
C TYR A 66 -12.50 3.08 -0.97
N ASP A 67 -12.69 3.10 0.33
CA ASP A 67 -13.94 3.45 0.99
C ASP A 67 -13.84 4.91 1.42
N SER A 68 -14.64 5.76 0.77
CA SER A 68 -14.68 7.21 1.00
C SER A 68 -15.35 7.58 2.32
N GLU A 69 -16.23 6.74 2.86
CA GLU A 69 -16.89 7.01 4.14
C GLU A 69 -15.91 6.81 5.30
N SER A 70 -15.13 5.72 5.23
CA SER A 70 -14.16 5.39 6.28
C SER A 70 -12.75 5.93 6.02
N ASN A 71 -12.48 6.45 4.82
CA ASN A 71 -11.15 6.84 4.33
C ASN A 71 -10.13 5.68 4.36
N ARG A 72 -10.54 4.49 3.92
CA ARG A 72 -9.72 3.26 4.03
C ARG A 72 -9.53 2.56 2.71
N LEU A 73 -8.39 1.89 2.57
CA LEU A 73 -8.11 0.98 1.46
C LEU A 73 -8.31 -0.45 1.95
N ARG A 74 -9.29 -1.14 1.37
CA ARG A 74 -9.61 -2.55 1.65
C ARG A 74 -9.08 -3.44 0.55
N HIS A 75 -8.26 -4.43 0.91
CA HIS A 75 -7.77 -5.46 0.00
C HIS A 75 -8.87 -6.48 -0.30
N VAL A 76 -9.25 -6.60 -1.58
CA VAL A 76 -10.46 -7.34 -2.00
C VAL A 76 -10.37 -8.83 -1.67
N LYS A 77 -9.24 -9.50 -1.91
CA LYS A 77 -9.17 -10.95 -1.63
C LYS A 77 -9.29 -11.28 -0.13
N SER A 78 -8.69 -10.46 0.73
CA SER A 78 -8.62 -10.76 2.17
C SER A 78 -9.71 -10.09 2.99
N GLN A 79 -10.37 -9.06 2.46
CA GLN A 79 -11.27 -8.13 3.15
C GLN A 79 -10.62 -7.36 4.31
N LEU A 80 -9.29 -7.38 4.42
CA LEU A 80 -8.50 -6.61 5.40
C LEU A 80 -8.12 -5.23 4.85
N CYS A 81 -7.72 -4.34 5.75
CA CYS A 81 -7.29 -2.98 5.40
C CYS A 81 -5.76 -2.86 5.37
N ILE A 82 -5.27 -1.88 4.60
CA ILE A 82 -3.86 -1.47 4.67
C ILE A 82 -3.59 -0.78 6.02
N ARG A 83 -2.55 -1.23 6.71
CA ARG A 83 -2.09 -0.72 8.02
C ARG A 83 -0.57 -0.56 8.02
N PHE A 84 -0.08 0.20 8.99
CA PHE A 84 1.35 0.33 9.27
C PHE A 84 1.57 0.34 10.78
N SER A 85 2.76 -0.08 11.22
CA SER A 85 3.18 0.04 12.62
C SER A 85 4.03 1.29 12.78
N ALA A 86 3.62 2.20 13.66
CA ALA A 86 4.41 3.38 14.03
C ALA A 86 5.50 3.06 15.07
N LEU A 87 5.45 1.87 15.69
CA LEU A 87 6.37 1.43 16.73
C LEU A 87 7.30 0.35 16.16
N GLY A 88 8.58 0.69 15.97
CA GLY A 88 9.62 -0.21 15.48
C GLY A 88 10.52 0.43 14.40
N GLN A 89 11.74 -0.10 14.25
CA GLN A 89 12.74 0.34 13.25
C GLN A 89 12.27 0.09 11.80
N ASP A 90 11.35 -0.86 11.60
CA ASP A 90 10.78 -1.17 10.29
C ASP A 90 9.32 -0.74 10.26
N GLN A 91 9.10 0.48 9.76
CA GLN A 91 7.82 1.11 9.46
C GLN A 91 7.05 0.38 8.33
N GLN A 92 6.82 -0.93 8.47
CA GLN A 92 6.27 -1.79 7.41
C GLN A 92 4.78 -1.56 7.21
N VAL A 93 4.35 -1.66 5.95
CA VAL A 93 2.95 -1.65 5.55
C VAL A 93 2.46 -3.09 5.43
N PHE A 94 1.35 -3.41 6.08
CA PHE A 94 0.78 -4.77 6.14
C PHE A 94 -0.74 -4.76 6.12
N LEU A 95 -1.36 -5.92 5.89
CA LEU A 95 -2.81 -6.09 5.99
C LEU A 95 -3.26 -6.35 7.43
N GLY A 96 -4.30 -5.68 7.90
CA GLY A 96 -4.83 -5.94 9.24
C GLY A 96 -6.33 -5.75 9.37
N GLU A 97 -6.85 -6.26 10.48
CA GLU A 97 -8.24 -6.09 10.88
C GLU A 97 -8.58 -4.61 11.11
N PHE A 98 -9.88 -4.33 11.03
CA PHE A 98 -10.44 -3.01 11.32
C PHE A 98 -10.00 -2.50 12.69
N SER A 99 -9.37 -1.34 12.71
CA SER A 99 -8.93 -0.64 13.91
C SER A 99 -8.69 0.83 13.54
N LEU A 100 -8.66 1.71 14.54
CA LEU A 100 -8.65 3.17 14.41
C LEU A 100 -7.42 3.77 13.67
N HIS A 101 -6.45 2.96 13.25
CA HIS A 101 -5.26 3.39 12.52
C HIS A 101 -5.23 2.74 11.13
N CYS A 102 -6.00 3.31 10.20
CA CYS A 102 -5.90 3.07 8.76
C CYS A 102 -5.68 4.43 8.11
N TYR A 103 -4.43 4.78 7.82
CA TYR A 103 -4.11 5.97 7.04
C TYR A 103 -3.09 5.56 5.98
N LEU A 104 -3.52 5.52 4.73
CA LEU A 104 -2.61 5.72 3.60
C LEU A 104 -3.12 7.00 2.95
N VAL A 105 -2.41 8.10 3.18
CA VAL A 105 -2.70 9.35 2.48
C VAL A 105 -2.22 9.13 1.05
N LEU A 106 -3.16 8.84 0.15
CA LEU A 106 -2.94 8.99 -1.28
C LEU A 106 -2.93 10.50 -1.53
N GLY A 107 -1.74 11.09 -1.49
CA GLY A 107 -1.57 12.51 -1.76
C GLY A 107 -1.97 12.81 -3.21
N ILE A 108 -2.94 13.72 -3.37
CA ILE A 108 -3.15 14.49 -4.59
C ILE A 108 -2.10 15.61 -4.62
#